data_AF-A0A846HH28-F1
#
_entry.id   AF-A0A846HH28-F1
#
_cell.length_a   1.000
_cell.length_b   1.000
_cell.length_c   1.000
_cell.angle_alpha   90.00
_cell.angle_beta   90.00
_cell.angle_gamma   90.00
#
_symmetry.space_group_name_H-M   'P 1'
#
loop_
_entity.id
_entity.type
_entity.pdbx_description
1 polymer ?
#
loop_
_entity_poly.entity_id
_entity_poly.type
_entity_poly.pdbx_seq_one_letter_code
_entity_poly.pdbx_strand_id
1 'polypeptide(L)'
;MKLQEFLGTDEKYGFEAIAQDPDLAHQVQIQLIGLGLLEPPADGKFGPLSAAALKKFQNLTKTGETEFLGKVTAKELIETKRDELPKTPLKLGNDLASRIVKYMQSKNYTIFTEPKEYNIVYVEGMNEDGSLNNDAPNEFNDRRIVIEVVDGVPKIVNHWQATTEPGRHYTFQPMNSQGAARIQFGQYKAWSVGIHGTAERHEALRQVGEITVCRDFNEDFKRTGDRLDTGDDFYINQHWGYDAPVNDIKNASAGCLVGRRREGHREFMAIIKGDRRYVANHNYVFYTTIIPGDELVKAFPA
;
A
#
# COMPACT_ATOMS: atom_id res chain seq x y z
N MET A 1 4.16 30.70 16.92
CA MET A 1 3.60 30.22 18.21
C MET A 1 4.03 28.78 18.42
N LYS A 2 4.41 28.39 19.64
CA LYS A 2 4.73 26.98 19.96
C LYS A 2 3.47 26.22 20.32
N LEU A 3 3.40 24.94 19.96
CA LEU A 3 2.25 24.08 20.27
C LEU A 3 1.96 24.04 21.79
N GLN A 4 3.00 24.05 22.61
CA GLN A 4 2.89 24.04 24.08
C GLN A 4 2.34 25.35 24.65
N GLU A 5 2.42 26.48 23.94
CA GLU A 5 1.93 27.78 24.43
C GLU A 5 0.40 27.79 24.58
N PHE A 6 -0.32 27.03 23.75
CA PHE A 6 -1.77 26.85 23.86
C PHE A 6 -2.22 26.27 25.22
N LEU A 7 -1.34 25.59 25.96
CA LEU A 7 -1.68 25.02 27.27
C LEU A 7 -1.90 26.10 28.34
N GLY A 8 -1.24 27.26 28.18
CA GLY A 8 -1.30 28.40 29.10
C GLY A 8 -2.26 29.51 28.67
N THR A 9 -2.92 29.39 27.52
CA THR A 9 -3.76 30.45 26.93
C THR A 9 -5.14 29.91 26.53
N ASP A 10 -6.07 30.82 26.24
CA ASP A 10 -7.38 30.52 25.62
C ASP A 10 -7.37 30.85 24.11
N GLU A 11 -6.18 30.96 23.52
CA GLU A 11 -6.03 31.24 22.09
C GLU A 11 -6.55 30.08 21.23
N LYS A 12 -7.11 30.44 20.08
CA LYS A 12 -7.71 29.49 19.14
C LYS A 12 -7.26 29.84 17.74
N TYR A 13 -6.53 28.93 17.12
CA TYR A 13 -6.03 29.12 15.77
C TYR A 13 -6.86 28.28 14.82
N GLY A 14 -7.64 28.92 13.95
CA GLY A 14 -8.24 28.24 12.81
C GLY A 14 -7.17 27.69 11.86
N PHE A 15 -7.54 26.77 10.96
CA PHE A 15 -6.56 26.13 10.06
C PHE A 15 -5.78 27.13 9.17
N GLU A 16 -6.40 28.25 8.78
CA GLU A 16 -5.70 29.31 8.05
C GLU A 16 -4.62 30.00 8.89
N ALA A 17 -4.88 30.23 10.18
CA ALA A 17 -3.90 30.81 11.11
C ALA A 17 -2.73 29.84 11.36
N ILE A 18 -3.01 28.53 11.45
CA ILE A 18 -1.96 27.50 11.50
C ILE A 18 -1.14 27.52 10.21
N ALA A 19 -1.77 27.64 9.05
CA ALA A 19 -1.08 27.69 7.75
C ALA A 19 -0.21 28.93 7.57
N GLN A 20 -0.52 30.03 8.26
CA GLN A 20 0.29 31.25 8.27
C GLN A 20 1.45 31.20 9.29
N ASP A 21 1.54 30.17 10.12
CA ASP A 21 2.60 29.95 11.10
C ASP A 21 3.36 28.65 10.77
N PRO A 22 4.40 28.70 9.92
CA PRO A 22 5.11 27.51 9.46
C PRO A 22 5.71 26.66 10.60
N ASP A 23 6.14 27.31 11.69
CA ASP A 23 6.71 26.62 12.84
C ASP A 23 5.63 25.84 13.62
N LEU A 24 4.46 26.46 13.82
CA LEU A 24 3.32 25.78 14.45
C LEU A 24 2.81 24.64 13.55
N ALA A 25 2.66 24.89 12.25
CA ALA A 25 2.26 23.90 11.26
C ALA A 25 3.18 22.68 11.31
N HIS A 26 4.50 22.90 11.30
CA HIS A 26 5.49 21.84 11.37
C HIS A 26 5.39 21.02 12.68
N GLN A 27 5.21 21.69 13.82
CA GLN A 27 5.01 21.01 15.12
C GLN A 27 3.75 20.12 15.13
N VAL A 28 2.63 20.64 14.62
CA VAL A 28 1.37 19.88 14.52
C VAL A 28 1.54 18.68 13.58
N GLN A 29 2.18 18.88 12.43
CA GLN A 29 2.47 17.80 11.48
C GLN A 29 3.33 16.71 12.12
N ILE A 30 4.37 17.05 12.89
CA ILE A 30 5.20 16.06 13.62
C ILE A 30 4.34 15.18 14.52
N GLN A 31 3.44 15.77 15.31
CA GLN A 31 2.56 15.00 16.20
C GLN A 31 1.63 14.09 15.40
N LEU A 32 0.97 14.62 14.36
CA LEU A 32 0.08 13.83 13.51
C LEU A 32 0.80 12.70 12.77
N ILE A 33 2.06 12.90 12.38
CA ILE A 33 2.92 11.85 11.79
C ILE A 33 3.25 10.78 12.82
N GLY A 34 3.67 11.17 14.05
CA GLY A 34 3.93 10.23 15.14
C GLY A 34 2.71 9.39 15.52
N LEU A 35 1.52 9.98 15.42
CA LEU A 35 0.22 9.34 15.61
C LEU A 35 -0.23 8.47 14.42
N GLY A 36 0.47 8.51 13.28
CA GLY A 36 0.11 7.78 12.06
C GLY A 36 -1.14 8.31 11.36
N LEU A 37 -1.50 9.58 11.60
CA LEU A 37 -2.66 10.25 11.00
C LEU A 37 -2.27 11.15 9.81
N LEU A 38 -0.99 11.46 9.66
CA LEU A 38 -0.41 12.21 8.55
C LEU A 38 0.86 11.51 8.05
N GLU A 39 1.11 11.52 6.75
CA GLU A 39 2.34 10.97 6.18
C GLU A 39 3.48 11.99 6.26
N PRO A 40 4.74 11.56 6.50
CA PRO A 40 5.90 12.43 6.44
C PRO A 40 6.19 12.94 5.01
N PRO A 41 6.95 14.06 4.84
CA PRO A 41 7.59 14.84 5.90
C PRO A 41 6.66 15.89 6.54
N ALA A 42 7.00 16.34 7.75
CA ALA A 42 6.50 17.62 8.25
C ALA A 42 7.25 18.72 7.51
N ASP A 43 6.56 19.48 6.66
CA ASP A 43 7.15 20.49 5.78
C ASP A 43 6.77 21.94 6.17
N GLY A 44 6.01 22.09 7.26
CA GLY A 44 5.50 23.39 7.71
C GLY A 44 4.38 23.95 6.84
N LYS A 45 3.93 23.23 5.80
CA LYS A 45 2.84 23.66 4.91
C LYS A 45 1.53 23.03 5.34
N PHE A 46 0.75 23.76 6.11
CA PHE A 46 -0.55 23.28 6.61
C PHE A 46 -1.63 23.29 5.53
N GLY A 47 -1.57 22.31 4.63
CA GLY A 47 -2.53 22.14 3.54
C GLY A 47 -3.75 21.27 3.89
N PRO A 48 -4.57 20.90 2.89
CA PRO A 48 -5.75 20.06 3.08
C PRO A 48 -5.49 18.72 3.77
N LEU A 49 -4.31 18.12 3.56
CA LEU A 49 -3.91 16.89 4.23
C LEU A 49 -3.69 17.07 5.73
N SER A 50 -2.95 18.11 6.12
CA SER A 50 -2.72 18.42 7.54
C SER A 50 -4.02 18.80 8.23
N ALA A 51 -4.87 19.58 7.56
CA ALA A 51 -6.21 19.93 8.05
C ALA A 51 -7.11 18.70 8.24
N ALA A 52 -7.15 17.79 7.26
CA ALA A 52 -7.93 16.55 7.36
C ALA A 52 -7.39 15.63 8.47
N ALA A 53 -6.07 15.53 8.62
CA ALA A 53 -5.43 14.76 9.68
C ALA A 53 -5.73 15.33 11.07
N LEU A 54 -5.65 16.65 11.23
CA LEU A 54 -5.99 17.32 12.49
C LEU A 54 -7.48 17.16 12.83
N LYS A 55 -8.38 17.34 11.87
CA LYS A 55 -9.81 17.11 12.06
C LYS A 55 -10.11 15.66 12.43
N LYS A 56 -9.44 14.69 11.81
CA LYS A 56 -9.54 13.28 12.17
C LYS A 56 -9.08 13.03 13.59
N PHE A 57 -7.93 13.60 13.99
CA PHE A 57 -7.42 13.52 15.35
C PHE A 57 -8.45 14.04 16.36
N GLN A 58 -8.97 15.25 16.15
CA GLN A 58 -9.97 15.89 17.01
C GLN A 58 -11.24 15.04 17.17
N ASN A 59 -11.69 14.39 16.09
CA ASN A 59 -12.83 13.49 16.13
C ASN A 59 -12.54 12.21 16.92
N LEU A 60 -11.34 11.63 16.74
CA LEU A 60 -10.92 10.41 17.43
C LEU A 60 -10.76 10.63 18.94
N THR A 61 -10.12 11.74 19.34
CA THR A 61 -9.89 12.08 20.75
C THR A 61 -11.04 12.87 21.37
N LYS A 62 -12.09 13.18 20.60
CA LYS A 62 -13.30 13.89 21.04
C LYS A 62 -12.99 15.22 21.75
N THR A 63 -12.05 15.99 21.22
CA THR A 63 -11.60 17.26 21.83
C THR A 63 -12.72 18.29 21.96
N GLY A 64 -13.77 18.19 21.13
CA GLY A 64 -14.84 19.19 21.04
C GLY A 64 -14.41 20.51 20.36
N GLU A 65 -13.15 20.62 19.96
CA GLU A 65 -12.59 21.74 19.21
C GLU A 65 -12.57 21.37 17.72
N THR A 66 -13.65 21.64 17.01
CA THR A 66 -13.74 21.34 15.58
C THR A 66 -13.20 22.49 14.75
N GLU A 67 -12.22 22.23 13.88
CA GLU A 67 -11.70 23.16 12.86
C GLU A 67 -10.80 24.31 13.38
N PHE A 68 -10.41 24.24 14.65
CA PHE A 68 -9.36 25.10 15.21
C PHE A 68 -8.47 24.29 16.16
N LEU A 69 -7.22 24.72 16.32
CA LEU A 69 -6.32 24.29 17.37
C LEU A 69 -6.50 25.22 18.57
N GLY A 70 -7.01 24.69 19.67
CA GLY A 70 -7.04 25.35 20.97
C GLY A 70 -6.31 24.54 22.02
N LYS A 71 -6.50 24.94 23.28
CA LYS A 71 -5.87 24.31 24.44
C LYS A 71 -6.13 22.80 24.54
N VAL A 72 -7.35 22.35 24.25
CA VAL A 72 -7.71 20.94 24.40
C VAL A 72 -7.02 20.10 23.33
N THR A 73 -7.12 20.49 22.06
CA THR A 73 -6.47 19.78 20.95
C THR A 73 -4.95 19.82 21.09
N ALA A 74 -4.37 20.94 21.51
CA ALA A 74 -2.92 21.05 21.71
C ALA A 74 -2.43 20.08 22.79
N LYS A 75 -3.15 20.00 23.93
CA LYS A 75 -2.85 19.04 24.99
C LYS A 75 -2.91 17.60 24.48
N GLU A 76 -4.02 17.23 23.85
CA GLU A 76 -4.22 15.88 23.33
C GLU A 76 -3.14 15.53 22.29
N LEU A 77 -2.77 16.44 21.38
CA LEU A 77 -1.71 16.22 20.39
C LEU A 77 -0.35 15.92 21.03
N ILE A 78 -0.06 16.50 22.19
CA ILE A 78 1.22 16.32 22.89
C ILE A 78 1.22 15.01 23.70
N GLU A 79 0.08 14.67 24.31
CA GLU A 79 0.00 13.59 25.30
C GLU A 79 -0.44 12.25 24.70
N THR A 80 -1.28 12.26 23.65
CA THR A 80 -1.83 11.03 23.06
C THR A 80 -0.74 10.18 22.46
N LYS A 81 -0.73 8.89 22.79
CA LYS A 81 0.10 7.92 22.08
C LYS A 81 -0.67 7.25 20.96
N ARG A 82 0.05 6.80 19.92
CA ARG A 82 -0.56 6.18 18.73
C ARG A 82 -1.41 4.95 19.06
N ASP A 83 -1.02 4.17 20.07
CA ASP A 83 -1.74 2.98 20.52
C ASP A 83 -3.00 3.29 21.32
N GLU A 84 -3.13 4.51 21.85
CA GLU A 84 -4.31 5.00 22.59
C GLU A 84 -5.39 5.56 21.65
N LEU A 85 -5.06 5.86 20.39
CA LEU A 85 -6.04 6.32 19.41
C LEU A 85 -7.11 5.24 19.17
N PRO A 86 -8.41 5.61 19.21
CA PRO A 86 -9.49 4.69 18.87
C PRO A 86 -9.28 4.11 17.47
N LYS A 87 -9.15 2.79 17.39
CA LYS A 87 -9.15 2.06 16.13
C LYS A 87 -10.56 1.56 15.88
N THR A 88 -11.15 1.90 14.74
CA THR A 88 -12.38 1.26 14.30
C THR A 88 -12.12 -0.25 14.23
N PRO A 89 -12.80 -1.07 15.05
CA PRO A 89 -12.54 -2.51 15.05
C PRO A 89 -12.89 -3.10 13.69
N LEU A 90 -11.99 -3.91 13.14
CA LEU A 90 -12.25 -4.65 11.93
C LEU A 90 -13.26 -5.76 12.20
N LYS A 91 -14.33 -5.78 11.41
CA LYS A 91 -15.39 -6.78 11.42
C LYS A 91 -15.02 -7.86 10.40
N LEU A 92 -14.21 -8.83 10.84
CA LEU A 92 -13.62 -9.85 9.97
C LEU A 92 -14.48 -11.12 9.96
N GLY A 93 -15.00 -11.47 8.78
CA GLY A 93 -15.67 -12.73 8.51
C GLY A 93 -14.72 -13.83 8.01
N ASN A 94 -15.26 -14.78 7.24
CA ASN A 94 -14.50 -15.84 6.57
C ASN A 94 -14.46 -15.67 5.05
N ASP A 95 -14.99 -14.59 4.50
CA ASP A 95 -14.80 -14.25 3.10
C ASP A 95 -13.31 -13.96 2.79
N LEU A 96 -12.95 -14.01 1.51
CA LEU A 96 -11.56 -13.85 1.08
C LEU A 96 -10.94 -12.52 1.54
N ALA A 97 -11.68 -11.41 1.53
CA ALA A 97 -11.17 -10.10 1.97
C ALA A 97 -10.81 -10.14 3.45
N SER A 98 -11.73 -10.67 4.27
CA SER A 98 -11.50 -10.85 5.71
C SER A 98 -10.33 -11.78 6.01
N ARG A 99 -10.16 -12.87 5.27
CA ARG A 99 -9.05 -13.82 5.43
C ARG A 99 -7.70 -13.18 5.08
N ILE A 100 -7.62 -12.43 3.98
CA ILE A 100 -6.43 -11.66 3.61
C ILE A 100 -6.08 -10.65 4.71
N VAL A 101 -7.07 -9.91 5.22
CA VAL A 101 -6.84 -8.92 6.28
C VAL A 101 -6.40 -9.59 7.59
N LYS A 102 -6.97 -10.75 7.97
CA LYS A 102 -6.50 -11.56 9.11
C LYS A 102 -5.02 -11.97 8.93
N TYR A 103 -4.64 -12.37 7.71
CA TYR A 103 -3.25 -12.71 7.40
C TYR A 103 -2.34 -11.49 7.54
N MET A 104 -2.72 -10.35 6.97
CA MET A 104 -1.98 -9.09 7.13
C MET A 104 -1.82 -8.70 8.61
N GLN A 105 -2.87 -8.85 9.43
CA GLN A 105 -2.79 -8.63 10.87
C GLN A 105 -1.78 -9.58 11.54
N SER A 106 -1.81 -10.87 11.20
CA SER A 106 -0.90 -11.86 11.79
C SER A 106 0.58 -11.61 11.48
N LYS A 107 0.86 -10.92 10.37
CA LYS A 107 2.22 -10.53 9.95
C LYS A 107 2.58 -9.09 10.38
N ASN A 108 1.73 -8.44 11.17
CA ASN A 108 1.88 -7.03 11.58
C ASN A 108 2.02 -6.05 10.40
N TYR A 109 1.37 -6.34 9.28
CA TYR A 109 1.34 -5.42 8.13
C TYR A 109 0.41 -4.25 8.36
N THR A 110 0.70 -3.14 7.68
CA THR A 110 -0.15 -1.95 7.68
C THR A 110 -1.44 -2.26 6.93
N ILE A 111 -2.58 -2.01 7.57
CA ILE A 111 -3.91 -2.13 6.98
C ILE A 111 -4.55 -0.74 7.02
N PHE A 112 -4.93 -0.24 5.86
CA PHE A 112 -5.63 1.02 5.74
C PHE A 112 -7.12 0.79 5.89
N THR A 113 -7.72 1.54 6.81
CA THR A 113 -9.11 1.33 7.26
C THR A 113 -10.03 2.49 6.94
N GLU A 114 -9.51 3.58 6.36
CA GLU A 114 -10.32 4.74 6.03
C GLU A 114 -10.97 4.60 4.64
N PRO A 115 -12.12 5.25 4.41
CA PRO A 115 -12.76 5.26 3.09
C PRO A 115 -11.80 5.74 2.01
N LYS A 116 -11.75 5.02 0.88
CA LYS A 116 -10.83 5.26 -0.25
C LYS A 116 -9.35 5.28 0.13
N GLU A 117 -8.95 4.60 1.19
CA GLU A 117 -7.56 4.16 1.37
C GLU A 117 -7.47 2.68 1.02
N TYR A 118 -6.97 2.42 -0.19
CA TYR A 118 -6.95 1.07 -0.73
C TYR A 118 -5.75 0.27 -0.21
N ASN A 119 -5.96 -1.03 -0.03
CA ASN A 119 -4.93 -2.02 0.24
C ASN A 119 -4.72 -2.84 -1.03
N ILE A 120 -3.53 -2.76 -1.62
CA ILE A 120 -3.15 -3.55 -2.80
C ILE A 120 -2.49 -4.84 -2.30
N VAL A 121 -3.05 -5.98 -2.69
CA VAL A 121 -2.55 -7.30 -2.28
C VAL A 121 -2.41 -8.20 -3.48
N TYR A 122 -1.27 -8.87 -3.61
CA TYR A 122 -1.09 -9.99 -4.52
C TYR A 122 -1.06 -11.28 -3.72
N VAL A 123 -1.81 -12.27 -4.19
CA VAL A 123 -1.84 -13.62 -3.61
C VAL A 123 -1.35 -14.59 -4.66
N GLU A 124 -0.19 -15.18 -4.40
CA GLU A 124 0.45 -16.15 -5.29
C GLU A 124 -0.25 -17.51 -5.23
N GLY A 125 -0.40 -18.20 -6.37
CA GLY A 125 -0.99 -19.53 -6.47
C GLY A 125 -2.48 -19.61 -6.15
N MET A 126 -3.27 -18.59 -6.53
CA MET A 126 -4.69 -18.49 -6.16
C MET A 126 -5.64 -18.25 -7.35
N ASN A 127 -6.74 -19.01 -7.38
CA ASN A 127 -7.83 -18.86 -8.34
C ASN A 127 -8.75 -17.69 -7.98
N GLU A 128 -9.65 -17.35 -8.91
CA GLU A 128 -10.63 -16.28 -8.73
C GLU A 128 -11.58 -16.52 -7.55
N ASP A 129 -11.98 -17.77 -7.30
CA ASP A 129 -12.85 -18.14 -6.19
C ASP A 129 -12.14 -18.22 -4.82
N GLY A 130 -10.83 -17.92 -4.78
CA GLY A 130 -10.01 -17.98 -3.56
C GLY A 130 -9.50 -19.38 -3.21
N SER A 131 -9.70 -20.38 -4.08
CA SER A 131 -9.04 -21.69 -3.97
C SER A 131 -7.59 -21.65 -4.46
N LEU A 132 -6.76 -22.60 -4.02
CA LEU A 132 -5.39 -22.74 -4.52
C LEU A 132 -5.37 -23.37 -5.92
N ASN A 133 -4.38 -22.99 -6.72
CA ASN A 133 -3.99 -23.73 -7.91
C ASN A 133 -2.63 -24.42 -7.70
N ASN A 134 -2.08 -25.00 -8.77
CA ASN A 134 -0.82 -25.75 -8.72
C ASN A 134 0.43 -24.86 -8.72
N ASP A 135 0.26 -23.54 -8.75
CA ASP A 135 1.33 -22.54 -8.80
C ASP A 135 2.38 -22.82 -9.89
N ALA A 136 1.92 -23.17 -11.09
CA ALA A 136 2.80 -23.51 -12.20
C ALA A 136 3.65 -22.30 -12.65
N PRO A 137 4.96 -22.49 -12.89
CA PRO A 137 5.83 -21.41 -13.33
C PRO A 137 5.44 -20.92 -14.74
N ASN A 138 5.70 -19.64 -15.00
CA ASN A 138 5.40 -18.97 -16.27
C ASN A 138 3.90 -18.84 -16.59
N GLU A 139 3.04 -18.75 -15.57
CA GLU A 139 1.60 -18.55 -15.75
C GLU A 139 1.09 -17.29 -15.04
N PHE A 140 -0.04 -16.78 -15.51
CA PHE A 140 -0.85 -15.80 -14.78
C PHE A 140 -1.85 -16.53 -13.88
N ASN A 141 -1.33 -17.11 -12.81
CA ASN A 141 -2.01 -17.98 -11.85
C ASN A 141 -2.17 -17.31 -10.46
N ASP A 142 -1.88 -16.01 -10.37
CA ASP A 142 -1.98 -15.24 -9.14
C ASP A 142 -3.17 -14.28 -9.18
N ARG A 143 -3.49 -13.69 -8.04
CA ARG A 143 -4.51 -12.63 -7.94
C ARG A 143 -3.90 -11.31 -7.54
N ARG A 144 -4.12 -10.27 -8.35
CA ARG A 144 -4.01 -8.86 -7.93
C ARG A 144 -5.34 -8.43 -7.34
N ILE A 145 -5.37 -7.98 -6.10
CA ILE A 145 -6.59 -7.67 -5.35
C ILE A 145 -6.49 -6.25 -4.79
N VAL A 146 -7.58 -5.50 -4.87
CA VAL A 146 -7.73 -4.21 -4.19
C VAL A 146 -8.82 -4.34 -3.13
N ILE A 147 -8.48 -4.04 -1.88
CA ILE A 147 -9.38 -4.10 -0.73
C ILE A 147 -9.60 -2.70 -0.16
N GLU A 148 -10.86 -2.34 0.07
CA GLU A 148 -11.26 -1.17 0.85
C GLU A 148 -11.94 -1.64 2.14
N VAL A 149 -11.73 -0.93 3.25
CA VAL A 149 -12.47 -1.16 4.49
C VAL A 149 -13.61 -0.14 4.58
N VAL A 150 -14.84 -0.63 4.57
CA VAL A 150 -16.06 0.19 4.65
C VAL A 150 -16.78 -0.15 5.94
N ASP A 151 -16.94 0.84 6.84
CA ASP A 151 -17.58 0.68 8.16
C ASP A 151 -16.99 -0.47 9.00
N GLY A 152 -15.67 -0.63 8.90
CA GLY A 152 -14.89 -1.69 9.55
C GLY A 152 -14.93 -3.05 8.83
N VAL A 153 -15.69 -3.20 7.73
CA VAL A 153 -15.78 -4.44 6.96
C VAL A 153 -14.85 -4.37 5.75
N PRO A 154 -13.85 -5.25 5.61
CA PRO A 154 -13.04 -5.30 4.40
C PRO A 154 -13.87 -5.83 3.22
N LYS A 155 -13.75 -5.19 2.06
CA LYS A 155 -14.42 -5.55 0.82
C LYS A 155 -13.42 -5.54 -0.33
N ILE A 156 -13.42 -6.60 -1.12
CA ILE A 156 -12.71 -6.59 -2.41
C ILE A 156 -13.45 -5.61 -3.33
N VAL A 157 -12.77 -4.53 -3.71
CA VAL A 157 -13.29 -3.56 -4.68
C VAL A 157 -13.28 -4.20 -6.07
N ASN A 158 -12.15 -4.83 -6.42
CA ASN A 158 -11.99 -5.66 -7.59
C ASN A 158 -10.73 -6.53 -7.45
N HIS A 159 -10.59 -7.53 -8.32
CA HIS A 159 -9.42 -8.39 -8.41
C HIS A 159 -9.25 -8.93 -9.82
N TRP A 160 -8.00 -9.15 -10.23
CA TRP A 160 -7.65 -9.55 -11.59
C TRP A 160 -6.66 -10.71 -11.58
N GLN A 161 -6.71 -11.50 -12.64
CA GLN A 161 -5.68 -12.49 -12.95
C GLN A 161 -4.33 -11.79 -13.15
N ALA A 162 -3.32 -12.26 -12.45
CA ALA A 162 -2.02 -11.63 -12.39
C ALA A 162 -0.89 -12.67 -12.29
N THR A 163 0.34 -12.18 -12.21
CA THR A 163 1.52 -12.94 -11.78
C THR A 163 2.39 -12.07 -10.89
N THR A 164 3.01 -12.67 -9.88
CA THR A 164 4.08 -12.11 -9.04
C THR A 164 5.46 -12.68 -9.40
N GLU A 165 5.50 -13.47 -10.46
CA GLU A 165 6.62 -14.29 -10.87
C GLU A 165 7.24 -13.77 -12.19
N PRO A 166 8.53 -14.04 -12.43
CA PRO A 166 9.14 -13.81 -13.73
C PRO A 166 8.62 -14.81 -14.76
N GLY A 167 8.55 -14.37 -16.01
CA GLY A 167 8.33 -15.27 -17.14
C GLY A 167 9.56 -16.13 -17.43
N ARG A 168 9.34 -17.29 -18.06
CA ARG A 168 10.38 -18.26 -18.45
C ARG A 168 11.54 -17.61 -19.22
N HIS A 169 11.21 -16.63 -20.06
CA HIS A 169 12.22 -15.85 -20.79
C HIS A 169 13.25 -15.24 -19.84
N TYR A 170 12.80 -14.56 -18.78
CA TYR A 170 13.68 -13.87 -17.84
C TYR A 170 14.26 -14.78 -16.77
N THR A 171 13.66 -15.94 -16.51
CA THR A 171 14.32 -16.98 -15.70
C THR A 171 15.57 -17.51 -16.40
N PHE A 172 15.46 -17.89 -17.68
CA PHE A 172 16.59 -18.48 -18.42
C PHE A 172 17.49 -17.44 -19.13
N GLN A 173 17.05 -16.18 -19.22
CA GLN A 173 17.83 -15.07 -19.76
C GLN A 173 17.68 -13.86 -18.82
N PRO A 174 18.22 -13.95 -17.59
CA PRO A 174 17.98 -12.94 -16.58
C PRO A 174 18.66 -11.62 -16.94
N MET A 175 17.98 -10.53 -16.60
CA MET A 175 18.53 -9.17 -16.77
C MET A 175 19.69 -8.89 -15.80
N ASN A 176 19.79 -9.66 -14.72
CA ASN A 176 20.84 -9.58 -13.72
C ASN A 176 21.59 -10.92 -13.69
N SER A 177 22.93 -10.88 -13.68
CA SER A 177 23.75 -12.09 -13.65
C SER A 177 23.59 -12.94 -12.39
N GLN A 178 22.95 -12.41 -11.35
CA GLN A 178 22.61 -13.14 -10.13
C GLN A 178 21.32 -13.96 -10.25
N GLY A 179 20.57 -13.86 -11.35
CA GLY A 179 19.32 -14.59 -11.56
C GLY A 179 18.08 -13.70 -11.69
N ALA A 180 16.95 -14.32 -12.01
CA ALA A 180 15.67 -13.61 -12.13
C ALA A 180 15.20 -13.08 -10.78
N ALA A 181 14.53 -11.93 -10.77
CA ALA A 181 13.97 -11.38 -9.55
C ALA A 181 12.61 -12.00 -9.23
N ARG A 182 12.44 -12.45 -7.99
CA ARG A 182 11.16 -12.81 -7.38
C ARG A 182 11.01 -11.96 -6.13
N ILE A 183 9.97 -11.12 -6.02
CA ILE A 183 9.78 -10.31 -4.82
C ILE A 183 9.64 -11.24 -3.61
N GLN A 184 10.44 -11.01 -2.57
CA GLN A 184 10.30 -11.72 -1.30
C GLN A 184 8.91 -11.43 -0.72
N PHE A 185 8.22 -12.44 -0.20
CA PHE A 185 6.92 -12.22 0.42
C PHE A 185 7.00 -11.21 1.57
N GLY A 186 6.09 -10.25 1.58
CA GLY A 186 6.22 -9.06 2.41
C GLY A 186 5.19 -7.98 2.09
N GLN A 187 5.33 -6.85 2.78
CA GLN A 187 4.64 -5.60 2.44
C GLN A 187 5.69 -4.50 2.23
N TYR A 188 5.58 -3.80 1.11
CA TYR A 188 6.52 -2.75 0.73
C TYR A 188 5.79 -1.46 0.39
N LYS A 189 6.32 -0.33 0.85
CA LYS A 189 5.92 1.02 0.42
C LYS A 189 6.87 1.46 -0.69
N ALA A 190 6.59 1.05 -1.92
CA ALA A 190 7.60 1.14 -2.97
C ALA A 190 7.08 1.55 -4.35
N TRP A 191 5.79 1.86 -4.52
CA TRP A 191 5.27 2.19 -5.85
C TRP A 191 4.48 3.49 -5.93
N SER A 192 4.67 4.28 -6.98
CA SER A 192 3.89 5.50 -7.26
C SER A 192 3.35 5.50 -8.68
N VAL A 193 2.30 6.28 -8.96
CA VAL A 193 1.74 6.37 -10.32
C VAL A 193 2.79 6.93 -11.27
N GLY A 194 3.00 6.24 -12.40
CA GLY A 194 3.91 6.67 -13.46
C GLY A 194 3.62 5.95 -14.76
N ILE A 195 4.59 5.96 -15.69
CA ILE A 195 4.48 5.33 -17.01
C ILE A 195 5.42 4.13 -17.11
N HIS A 196 4.89 2.96 -17.47
CA HIS A 196 5.66 1.78 -17.85
C HIS A 196 5.83 1.70 -19.37
N GLY A 197 6.95 1.11 -19.80
CA GLY A 197 7.18 0.71 -21.20
C GLY A 197 7.80 1.80 -22.07
N THR A 198 8.38 1.36 -23.19
CA THR A 198 8.93 2.23 -24.25
C THR A 198 8.13 2.11 -25.54
N ALA A 199 7.84 0.88 -25.97
CA ALA A 199 7.07 0.59 -27.19
C ALA A 199 5.56 0.80 -27.01
N GLU A 200 5.00 0.31 -25.90
CA GLU A 200 3.59 0.49 -25.56
C GLU A 200 3.48 1.18 -24.20
N ARG A 201 3.69 2.50 -24.20
CA ARG A 201 3.67 3.32 -22.98
C ARG A 201 2.29 3.32 -22.35
N HIS A 202 2.21 3.07 -21.05
CA HIS A 202 0.96 3.07 -20.31
C HIS A 202 1.12 3.44 -18.85
N GLU A 203 0.04 3.92 -18.23
CA GLU A 203 0.00 4.18 -16.78
C GLU A 203 0.21 2.88 -16.01
N ALA A 204 1.01 2.94 -14.95
CA ALA A 204 1.38 1.84 -14.08
C ALA A 204 1.73 2.38 -12.69
N LEU A 205 1.91 1.48 -11.70
CA LEU A 205 2.60 1.84 -10.46
C LEU A 205 4.09 1.52 -10.61
N ARG A 206 4.94 2.53 -10.67
CA ARG A 206 6.39 2.36 -10.85
C ARG A 206 7.11 2.20 -9.53
N GLN A 207 8.15 1.37 -9.50
CA GLN A 207 9.03 1.29 -8.35
C GLN A 207 9.68 2.66 -8.09
N VAL A 208 9.60 3.13 -6.86
CA VAL A 208 10.22 4.36 -6.34
C VAL A 208 10.77 4.19 -4.92
N GLY A 209 10.73 2.97 -4.38
CA GLY A 209 11.23 2.66 -3.04
C GLY A 209 11.84 1.27 -2.97
N GLU A 210 12.49 0.99 -1.85
CA GLU A 210 13.20 -0.25 -1.62
C GLU A 210 12.25 -1.46 -1.55
N ILE A 211 12.61 -2.51 -2.29
CA ILE A 211 12.01 -3.83 -2.15
C ILE A 211 13.12 -4.86 -2.01
N THR A 212 12.79 -6.03 -1.44
CA THR A 212 13.70 -7.17 -1.40
C THR A 212 13.24 -8.21 -2.41
N VAL A 213 14.17 -8.74 -3.19
CA VAL A 213 13.95 -9.84 -4.14
C VAL A 213 14.83 -11.03 -3.78
N CYS A 214 14.31 -12.23 -4.05
CA CYS A 214 15.05 -13.48 -4.17
C CYS A 214 15.60 -13.56 -5.59
N ARG A 215 16.91 -13.77 -5.73
CA ARG A 215 17.58 -13.93 -7.02
C ARG A 215 17.67 -15.42 -7.38
N ASP A 216 16.80 -15.84 -8.29
CA ASP A 216 16.66 -17.21 -8.80
C ASP A 216 17.85 -17.55 -9.71
N PHE A 217 18.99 -17.87 -9.09
CA PHE A 217 20.25 -18.16 -9.77
C PHE A 217 20.30 -19.58 -10.34
N ASN A 218 19.61 -20.51 -9.70
CA ASN A 218 19.58 -21.92 -10.09
C ASN A 218 18.44 -22.25 -11.07
N GLU A 219 17.62 -21.26 -11.44
CA GLU A 219 16.55 -21.35 -12.43
C GLU A 219 15.47 -22.38 -12.05
N ASP A 220 15.26 -22.61 -10.75
CA ASP A 220 14.35 -23.65 -10.23
C ASP A 220 12.92 -23.13 -9.98
N PHE A 221 12.72 -21.85 -10.23
CA PHE A 221 11.48 -21.11 -10.09
C PHE A 221 11.01 -20.89 -8.65
N LYS A 222 11.89 -20.91 -7.66
CA LYS A 222 11.51 -20.78 -6.25
C LYS A 222 12.26 -19.64 -5.59
N ARG A 223 11.72 -19.19 -4.45
CA ARG A 223 12.37 -18.22 -3.55
C ARG A 223 13.28 -18.90 -2.51
N THR A 224 13.08 -20.19 -2.26
CA THR A 224 13.71 -20.90 -1.13
C THR A 224 15.18 -21.16 -1.39
N GLY A 225 16.04 -20.61 -0.54
CA GLY A 225 17.50 -20.78 -0.64
C GLY A 225 18.19 -19.77 -1.54
N ASP A 226 17.42 -18.93 -2.23
CA ASP A 226 17.94 -17.84 -3.05
C ASP A 226 18.59 -16.73 -2.21
N ARG A 227 19.54 -16.05 -2.85
CA ARG A 227 20.16 -14.86 -2.26
C ARG A 227 19.15 -13.69 -2.27
N LEU A 228 19.10 -12.99 -1.15
CA LEU A 228 18.34 -11.75 -1.04
C LEU A 228 19.13 -10.56 -1.60
N ASP A 229 18.43 -9.70 -2.32
CA ASP A 229 18.92 -8.45 -2.88
C ASP A 229 17.89 -7.35 -2.62
N THR A 230 18.30 -6.21 -2.04
CA THR A 230 17.41 -5.11 -1.66
C THR A 230 17.86 -3.83 -2.35
N GLY A 231 16.91 -3.16 -3.00
CA GLY A 231 17.18 -1.92 -3.73
C GLY A 231 15.89 -1.25 -4.22
N ASP A 232 16.02 0.00 -4.64
CA ASP A 232 14.94 0.84 -5.18
C ASP A 232 15.02 1.03 -6.72
N ASP A 233 16.04 0.46 -7.35
CA ASP A 233 16.41 0.65 -8.75
C ASP A 233 16.23 -0.60 -9.62
N PHE A 234 15.44 -1.59 -9.16
CA PHE A 234 15.17 -2.80 -9.93
C PHE A 234 14.19 -2.59 -11.09
N TYR A 235 13.50 -1.44 -11.15
CA TYR A 235 12.44 -1.13 -12.11
C TYR A 235 11.29 -2.15 -12.12
N ILE A 236 11.02 -2.76 -10.95
CA ILE A 236 9.96 -3.74 -10.74
C ILE A 236 8.61 -3.02 -10.59
N ASN A 237 7.94 -2.81 -11.71
CA ASN A 237 6.70 -2.04 -11.80
C ASN A 237 5.46 -2.93 -11.61
N GLN A 238 4.31 -2.32 -11.33
CA GLN A 238 3.00 -2.96 -11.43
C GLN A 238 2.28 -2.53 -12.70
N HIS A 239 2.21 -3.41 -13.69
CA HIS A 239 1.76 -3.06 -15.04
C HIS A 239 0.90 -4.15 -15.69
N TRP A 240 0.53 -4.01 -16.96
CA TRP A 240 -0.25 -5.04 -17.67
C TRP A 240 0.61 -6.13 -18.31
N GLY A 241 0.01 -7.31 -18.52
CA GLY A 241 0.62 -8.47 -19.17
C GLY A 241 0.40 -8.53 -20.68
N TYR A 242 0.04 -7.41 -21.30
CA TYR A 242 -0.12 -7.28 -22.75
C TYR A 242 -1.14 -8.27 -23.37
N ASP A 243 -2.14 -8.67 -22.59
CA ASP A 243 -3.14 -9.68 -22.97
C ASP A 243 -2.51 -11.02 -23.39
N ALA A 244 -1.33 -11.34 -22.84
CA ALA A 244 -0.68 -12.63 -23.01
C ALA A 244 -1.60 -13.80 -22.59
N PRO A 245 -1.42 -15.00 -23.16
CA PRO A 245 -2.17 -16.19 -22.74
C PRO A 245 -1.93 -16.49 -21.26
N VAL A 246 -2.88 -17.19 -20.62
CA VAL A 246 -2.81 -17.49 -19.19
C VAL A 246 -1.55 -18.29 -18.85
N ASN A 247 -1.20 -19.26 -19.68
CA ASN A 247 -0.14 -20.22 -19.45
C ASN A 247 1.22 -19.81 -20.03
N ASP A 248 1.38 -18.55 -20.43
CA ASP A 248 2.68 -18.03 -20.89
C ASP A 248 2.79 -16.52 -20.66
N ILE A 249 3.55 -16.14 -19.62
CA ILE A 249 3.91 -14.75 -19.28
C ILE A 249 4.73 -14.08 -20.39
N LYS A 250 5.37 -14.86 -21.27
CA LYS A 250 6.30 -14.38 -22.29
C LYS A 250 7.41 -13.54 -21.65
N ASN A 251 7.58 -12.32 -22.15
CA ASN A 251 8.51 -11.30 -21.68
C ASN A 251 7.79 -10.18 -20.91
N ALA A 252 6.59 -10.44 -20.35
CA ALA A 252 5.86 -9.41 -19.61
C ALA A 252 6.45 -9.14 -18.22
N SER A 253 7.17 -10.08 -17.60
CA SER A 253 7.69 -9.91 -16.24
C SER A 253 9.11 -10.44 -16.08
N ALA A 254 10.05 -9.55 -15.75
CA ALA A 254 11.38 -9.91 -15.23
C ALA A 254 11.44 -9.95 -13.69
N GLY A 255 10.27 -10.05 -13.04
CA GLY A 255 10.05 -9.84 -11.60
C GLY A 255 9.06 -8.72 -11.26
N CYS A 256 8.38 -8.17 -12.27
CA CYS A 256 7.30 -7.20 -12.11
C CYS A 256 6.03 -7.84 -11.54
N LEU A 257 5.15 -7.03 -10.96
CA LEU A 257 3.81 -7.46 -10.56
C LEU A 257 2.85 -7.19 -11.72
N VAL A 258 2.37 -8.23 -12.40
CA VAL A 258 1.75 -8.04 -13.73
C VAL A 258 0.31 -8.51 -13.73
N GLY A 259 -0.65 -7.61 -13.95
CA GLY A 259 -2.03 -8.00 -14.21
C GLY A 259 -2.23 -8.35 -15.68
N ARG A 260 -2.74 -9.54 -16.01
CA ARG A 260 -2.66 -10.09 -17.37
C ARG A 260 -3.24 -9.19 -18.46
N ARG A 261 -4.47 -8.72 -18.24
CA ARG A 261 -5.24 -7.99 -19.27
C ARG A 261 -5.03 -6.48 -19.20
N ARG A 262 -4.99 -5.84 -20.37
CA ARG A 262 -4.93 -4.37 -20.51
C ARG A 262 -6.14 -3.70 -19.89
N GLU A 263 -7.33 -4.22 -20.16
CA GLU A 263 -8.60 -3.73 -19.61
C GLU A 263 -8.59 -3.74 -18.08
N GLY A 264 -8.33 -4.90 -17.48
CA GLY A 264 -8.25 -5.02 -16.02
C GLY A 264 -7.16 -4.16 -15.38
N HIS A 265 -6.08 -3.83 -16.12
CA HIS A 265 -5.10 -2.87 -15.63
C HIS A 265 -5.59 -1.42 -15.69
N ARG A 266 -6.36 -1.03 -16.70
CA ARG A 266 -6.98 0.30 -16.73
C ARG A 266 -7.98 0.47 -15.59
N GLU A 267 -8.76 -0.58 -15.29
CA GLU A 267 -9.66 -0.60 -14.13
C GLU A 267 -8.88 -0.47 -12.82
N PHE A 268 -7.80 -1.24 -12.66
CA PHE A 268 -6.90 -1.14 -11.52
C PHE A 268 -6.42 0.30 -11.36
N MET A 269 -5.80 0.89 -12.40
CA MET A 269 -5.31 2.28 -12.38
C MET A 269 -6.41 3.30 -12.08
N ALA A 270 -7.63 3.10 -12.58
CA ALA A 270 -8.76 3.98 -12.26
C ALA A 270 -9.14 3.91 -10.78
N ILE A 271 -9.16 2.72 -10.17
CA ILE A 271 -9.47 2.52 -8.74
C ILE A 271 -8.40 3.19 -7.86
N ILE A 272 -7.12 2.84 -8.03
CA ILE A 272 -6.05 3.36 -7.17
C ILE A 272 -5.77 4.86 -7.36
N LYS A 273 -6.02 5.44 -8.54
CA LYS A 273 -5.99 6.90 -8.70
C LYS A 273 -7.16 7.61 -8.01
N GLY A 274 -8.18 6.86 -7.61
CA GLY A 274 -9.24 7.33 -6.72
C GLY A 274 -8.88 7.28 -5.23
N ASP A 275 -7.68 6.77 -4.86
CA ASP A 275 -7.23 6.73 -3.48
C ASP A 275 -7.12 8.14 -2.92
N ARG A 276 -7.71 8.41 -1.76
CA ARG A 276 -7.75 9.76 -1.19
C ARG A 276 -6.35 10.33 -0.92
N ARG A 277 -5.37 9.47 -0.62
CA ARG A 277 -3.99 9.86 -0.33
C ARG A 277 -3.28 10.28 -1.60
N TYR A 278 -3.53 9.56 -2.70
CA TYR A 278 -3.03 9.93 -4.02
C TYR A 278 -3.69 11.20 -4.56
N VAL A 279 -5.02 11.33 -4.44
CA VAL A 279 -5.75 12.54 -4.87
C VAL A 279 -5.20 13.78 -4.15
N ALA A 280 -4.88 13.65 -2.86
CA ALA A 280 -4.35 14.73 -2.07
C ALA A 280 -2.84 14.97 -2.29
N ASN A 281 -2.07 13.94 -2.65
CA ASN A 281 -0.66 14.02 -3.02
C ASN A 281 -0.36 13.05 -4.16
N HIS A 282 -0.18 13.57 -5.38
CA HIS A 282 0.05 12.74 -6.57
C HIS A 282 1.42 12.03 -6.56
N ASN A 283 2.31 12.36 -5.60
CA ASN A 283 3.56 11.64 -5.35
C ASN A 283 3.40 10.53 -4.29
N TYR A 284 2.17 10.18 -3.92
CA TYR A 284 1.91 9.14 -2.93
C TYR A 284 2.56 7.81 -3.33
N VAL A 285 3.28 7.22 -2.38
CA VAL A 285 3.89 5.89 -2.52
C VAL A 285 2.97 4.86 -1.87
N PHE A 286 2.37 4.05 -2.71
CA PHE A 286 1.47 2.97 -2.34
C PHE A 286 2.21 1.83 -1.66
N TYR A 287 1.52 1.24 -0.69
CA TYR A 287 1.88 -0.04 -0.12
C TYR A 287 1.33 -1.15 -0.99
N THR A 288 2.11 -2.21 -1.18
CA THR A 288 1.64 -3.45 -1.77
C THR A 288 2.12 -4.62 -0.95
N THR A 289 1.21 -5.53 -0.67
CA THR A 289 1.48 -6.77 0.05
C THR A 289 1.51 -7.92 -0.94
N ILE A 290 2.55 -8.76 -0.88
CA ILE A 290 2.70 -9.96 -1.69
C ILE A 290 2.76 -11.14 -0.73
N ILE A 291 1.81 -12.07 -0.83
CA ILE A 291 1.69 -13.20 0.10
C ILE A 291 1.56 -14.52 -0.65
N PRO A 292 2.07 -15.62 -0.07
CA PRO A 292 1.84 -16.95 -0.61
C PRO A 292 0.42 -17.41 -0.28
N GLY A 293 -0.31 -17.89 -1.30
CA GLY A 293 -1.69 -18.35 -1.14
C GLY A 293 -1.82 -19.56 -0.22
N ASP A 294 -0.86 -20.48 -0.25
CA ASP A 294 -0.86 -21.68 0.58
C ASP A 294 -0.73 -21.36 2.08
N GLU A 295 0.12 -20.42 2.48
CA GLU A 295 0.17 -19.94 3.87
C GLU A 295 -1.13 -19.25 4.28
N LEU A 296 -1.73 -18.44 3.38
CA LEU A 296 -3.02 -17.80 3.64
C LEU A 296 -4.11 -18.83 3.91
N VAL A 297 -4.28 -19.82 3.03
CA VAL A 297 -5.31 -20.85 3.17
C VAL A 297 -5.07 -21.73 4.38
N LYS A 298 -3.81 -22.06 4.69
CA LYS A 298 -3.44 -22.85 5.87
C LYS A 298 -3.73 -22.11 7.18
N ALA A 299 -3.40 -20.83 7.27
CA ALA A 299 -3.58 -20.03 8.48
C ALA A 299 -5.04 -19.59 8.68
N PHE A 300 -5.75 -19.30 7.57
CA PHE A 300 -7.11 -18.79 7.57
C PHE A 300 -7.91 -19.53 6.49
N PRO A 301 -8.47 -20.71 6.79
CA PRO A 301 -9.33 -21.45 5.86
C PRO A 301 -10.66 -20.71 5.59
N ALA A 302 -11.33 -21.09 4.50
CA ALA A 302 -12.66 -20.58 4.12
C ALA A 302 -13.75 -21.04 5.11
#